data_AF-A0A923BSY6-F1
#
_entry.id   AF-A0A923BSY6-F1
#
_cell.length_a   1.000
_cell.length_b   1.000
_cell.length_c   1.000
_cell.angle_alpha   90.00
_cell.angle_beta   90.00
_cell.angle_gamma   90.00
#
_symmetry.space_group_name_H-M   'P 1'
#
loop_
_entity.id
_entity.type
_entity.pdbx_description
1 polymer ?
#
loop_
_entity_poly.entity_id
_entity_poly.type
_entity_poly.pdbx_seq_one_letter_code
_entity_poly.pdbx_strand_id
1 'polypeptide(L)'
;MSSVEFRDQSRDIIARLELRETRRSGSLSVARQRLAHRLGTVPGTLETLARGRLKRIDDWLRARAETLLIREIEHEISALEHELACLRATGADPRLSAVGEIETALATARKLMERE
;
A
#
# COMPACT_ATOMS: atom_id res chain seq x y z
N MET A 1 3.12 -12.35 19.18
CA MET A 1 3.40 -10.96 18.77
C MET A 1 3.04 -10.02 19.89
N SER A 2 3.97 -9.17 20.34
CA SER A 2 3.78 -8.27 21.49
C SER A 2 3.07 -6.95 21.10
N SER A 3 2.44 -6.26 22.06
CA SER A 3 1.79 -4.95 21.85
C SER A 3 2.72 -3.86 21.30
N VAL A 4 4.04 -4.04 21.43
CA VAL A 4 5.05 -3.12 20.87
C VAL A 4 5.26 -3.40 19.38
N GLU A 5 5.38 -4.67 18.98
CA GLU A 5 5.52 -5.08 17.57
C GLU A 5 4.32 -4.62 16.72
N PHE A 6 3.09 -4.74 17.24
CA PHE A 6 1.89 -4.27 16.54
C PHE A 6 1.89 -2.75 16.30
N ARG A 7 2.40 -1.95 17.24
CA ARG A 7 2.44 -0.48 17.07
C ARG A 7 3.43 -0.05 16.01
N ASP A 8 4.56 -0.75 15.94
CA ASP A 8 5.59 -0.46 14.94
C ASP A 8 5.13 -0.87 13.55
N GLN A 9 4.39 -1.98 13.42
CA GLN A 9 3.76 -2.39 12.18
C GLN A 9 2.75 -1.35 11.65
N SER A 10 1.85 -0.84 12.51
CA SER A 10 0.86 0.16 12.08
C SER A 10 1.51 1.47 11.59
N ARG A 11 2.62 1.88 12.22
CA ARG A 11 3.40 3.04 11.78
C ARG A 11 4.03 2.80 10.41
N ASP A 12 4.62 1.63 10.21
CA ASP A 12 5.23 1.27 8.92
C ASP A 12 4.19 1.23 7.80
N ILE A 13 3.01 0.64 8.05
CA ILE A 13 1.89 0.63 7.08
C ILE A 13 1.51 2.06 6.67
N ILE A 14 1.26 2.94 7.65
CA ILE A 14 0.84 4.31 7.36
C ILE A 14 1.95 5.09 6.65
N ALA A 15 3.22 4.89 7.03
CA ALA A 15 4.37 5.51 6.37
C ALA A 15 4.51 5.06 4.91
N ARG A 16 4.29 3.78 4.61
CA ARG A 16 4.32 3.25 3.24
C ARG A 16 3.17 3.80 2.39
N LEU A 17 1.97 3.90 2.97
CA LEU A 17 0.82 4.52 2.32
C LEU A 17 1.09 6.00 2.01
N GLU A 18 1.69 6.75 2.95
CA GLU A 18 2.09 8.15 2.75
C GLU A 18 3.12 8.30 1.64
N LEU A 19 4.15 7.43 1.62
CA LEU A 19 5.16 7.42 0.57
C LEU A 19 4.53 7.16 -0.81
N ARG A 20 3.61 6.19 -0.89
CA ARG A 20 2.91 5.86 -2.14
C ARG A 20 2.06 7.02 -2.65
N GLU A 21 1.29 7.66 -1.77
CA GLU A 21 0.51 8.85 -2.11
C GLU A 21 1.40 10.04 -2.50
N THR A 22 2.57 10.15 -1.88
CA THR A 22 3.56 11.18 -2.24
C THR A 22 4.12 10.93 -3.64
N ARG A 23 4.41 9.68 -4.02
CA ARG A 23 4.83 9.33 -5.38
C ARG A 23 3.75 9.64 -6.42
N ARG A 24 2.46 9.47 -6.08
CA ARG A 24 1.32 9.80 -6.96
C ARG A 24 1.08 11.30 -7.11
N SER A 25 1.21 12.05 -6.03
CA SER A 25 0.83 13.47 -5.97
C SER A 25 1.99 14.45 -6.15
N GLY A 26 3.23 14.00 -5.97
CA GLY A 26 4.43 14.83 -5.97
C GLY A 26 4.58 15.75 -4.76
N SER A 27 3.64 15.73 -3.80
CA SER A 27 3.63 16.63 -2.65
C SER A 27 3.20 15.91 -1.38
N LEU A 28 4.04 15.96 -0.36
CA LEU A 28 3.76 15.34 0.94
C LEU A 28 2.51 15.92 1.61
N SER A 29 2.26 17.22 1.45
CA SER A 29 1.07 17.88 2.01
C SER A 29 -0.22 17.36 1.37
N VAL A 30 -0.22 17.24 0.03
CA VAL A 30 -1.35 16.71 -0.73
C VAL A 30 -1.54 15.22 -0.43
N ALA A 31 -0.45 14.46 -0.33
CA ALA A 31 -0.47 13.05 0.05
C ALA A 31 -1.12 12.85 1.42
N ARG A 32 -0.73 13.64 2.43
CA ARG A 32 -1.33 13.60 3.77
C ARG A 32 -2.80 13.96 3.77
N GLN A 33 -3.21 14.97 3.01
CA GLN A 33 -4.62 15.33 2.90
C GLN A 33 -5.45 14.18 2.31
N ARG A 34 -4.99 13.61 1.20
CA ARG A 34 -5.67 12.48 0.54
C ARG A 34 -5.70 11.25 1.43
N LEU A 35 -4.56 10.89 2.01
CA LEU A 35 -4.46 9.72 2.89
C LEU A 35 -5.33 9.90 4.14
N ALA A 36 -5.33 11.09 4.75
CA ALA A 36 -6.18 11.39 5.91
C ALA A 36 -7.67 11.23 5.57
N HIS A 37 -8.11 11.72 4.41
CA HIS A 37 -9.48 11.56 3.94
C HIS A 37 -9.85 10.07 3.76
N ARG A 38 -8.97 9.28 3.13
CA ARG A 38 -9.18 7.83 2.93
C ARG A 38 -9.23 7.06 4.27
N LEU A 39 -8.36 7.43 5.19
CA LEU A 39 -8.30 6.84 6.54
C LEU A 39 -9.39 7.37 7.49
N GLY A 40 -10.14 8.41 7.11
CA GLY A 40 -11.13 9.02 7.99
C GLY A 40 -10.53 9.75 9.19
N THR A 41 -9.34 10.33 9.02
CA THR A 41 -8.64 11.12 10.05
C THR A 41 -8.31 12.53 9.55
N VAL A 42 -7.65 13.34 10.38
CA VAL A 42 -7.17 14.68 10.00
C VAL A 42 -5.70 14.63 9.59
N PRO A 43 -5.24 15.49 8.65
CA PRO A 43 -3.84 15.50 8.21
C PRO A 43 -2.83 15.71 9.35
N GLY A 44 -3.22 16.49 10.37
CA GLY A 44 -2.39 16.73 11.56
C GLY A 44 -2.13 15.46 12.39
N THR A 45 -3.02 14.48 12.36
CA THR A 45 -2.79 13.17 12.99
C THR A 45 -1.66 12.42 12.30
N LEU A 46 -1.65 12.42 10.96
CA LEU A 46 -0.59 11.79 10.17
C LEU A 46 0.74 12.51 10.34
N GLU A 47 0.74 13.85 10.41
CA GLU A 47 1.95 14.64 10.70
C GLU A 47 2.51 14.34 12.09
N THR A 48 1.64 14.25 13.10
CA THR A 48 2.02 13.91 14.48
C THR A 48 2.58 12.49 14.57
N LEU A 49 1.98 11.57 13.81
CA LEU A 49 2.45 10.19 13.70
C LEU A 49 3.83 10.12 13.05
N ALA A 50 4.02 10.79 11.90
CA ALA A 50 5.29 10.82 11.17
C ALA A 50 6.42 11.42 12.00
N ARG A 51 6.11 12.38 12.89
CA ARG A 51 7.07 12.97 13.83
C ARG A 51 7.35 12.11 15.07
N GLY A 52 6.75 10.93 15.19
CA GLY A 52 6.87 10.06 16.36
C GLY A 52 6.23 10.62 17.63
N ARG A 53 5.44 11.71 17.52
CA ARG A 53 4.81 12.39 18.67
C ARG A 53 3.49 11.76 19.09
N LEU A 54 2.91 10.90 18.24
CA LEU A 54 1.69 10.19 18.58
C LEU A 54 2.02 8.98 19.46
N LYS A 55 1.60 9.07 20.74
CA LYS A 55 1.88 8.06 21.76
C LYS A 55 1.17 6.71 21.49
N ARG A 56 -0.02 6.75 20.89
CA ARG A 56 -0.83 5.58 20.57
C ARG A 56 -1.58 5.81 19.26
N ILE A 57 -1.63 4.78 18.42
CA ILE A 57 -2.52 4.70 17.27
C ILE A 57 -3.77 3.99 17.76
N ASP A 58 -4.94 4.59 17.54
CA ASP A 58 -6.21 3.96 17.90
C ASP A 58 -6.44 2.70 17.07
N ASP A 59 -7.08 1.69 17.67
CA ASP A 59 -7.32 0.40 17.01
C ASP A 59 -8.14 0.53 15.72
N TRP A 60 -9.09 1.48 15.67
CA TRP A 60 -9.88 1.75 14.47
C TRP A 60 -9.04 2.30 13.32
N LEU A 61 -8.04 3.15 13.62
CA LEU A 61 -7.15 3.75 12.63
C LEU A 61 -6.17 2.70 12.10
N ARG A 62 -5.68 1.81 12.97
CA ARG A 62 -4.89 0.64 12.58
C ARG A 62 -5.66 -0.24 11.59
N ALA A 63 -6.83 -0.72 12.00
CA ALA A 63 -7.65 -1.62 11.17
C ALA A 63 -7.99 -0.99 9.81
N ARG A 64 -8.23 0.32 9.78
CA ARG A 64 -8.51 1.06 8.54
C ARG A 64 -7.28 1.22 7.66
N ALA A 65 -6.09 1.42 8.24
CA ALA A 65 -4.84 1.46 7.49
C ALA A 65 -4.48 0.09 6.90
N GLU A 66 -4.68 -0.99 7.65
CA GLU A 66 -4.54 -2.38 7.18
C GLU A 66 -5.49 -2.67 6.02
N THR A 67 -6.79 -2.39 6.20
CA THR A 67 -7.80 -2.54 5.13
C THR A 67 -7.43 -1.74 3.89
N LEU A 68 -6.91 -0.52 4.06
CA LEU A 68 -6.51 0.31 2.93
C LEU A 68 -5.29 -0.26 2.20
N LEU A 69 -4.32 -0.80 2.93
CA LEU A 69 -3.15 -1.46 2.36
C LEU A 69 -3.56 -2.70 1.56
N ILE A 70 -4.42 -3.55 2.11
CA ILE A 70 -4.95 -4.75 1.43
C ILE A 70 -5.60 -4.34 0.10
N ARG A 71 -6.51 -3.35 0.12
CA ARG A 71 -7.18 -2.86 -1.09
C ARG A 71 -6.21 -2.32 -2.14
N GLU A 72 -5.12 -1.69 -1.72
CA GLU A 72 -4.07 -1.20 -2.61
C GLU A 72 -3.24 -2.34 -3.22
N ILE A 73 -3.06 -3.45 -2.50
CA ILE A 73 -2.42 -4.67 -3.01
C ILE A 73 -3.36 -5.37 -4.00
N GLU A 74 -4.63 -5.52 -3.67
CA GLU A 74 -5.65 -6.10 -4.56
C GLU A 74 -5.77 -5.32 -5.87
N HIS A 75 -5.76 -3.99 -5.81
CA HIS A 75 -5.79 -3.14 -6.99
C HIS A 75 -4.53 -3.32 -7.86
N GLU A 76 -3.36 -3.45 -7.23
CA GLU A 76 -2.11 -3.71 -7.95
C GLU A 76 -2.14 -5.07 -8.65
N ILE A 77 -2.62 -6.12 -7.96
CA ILE A 77 -2.78 -7.45 -8.54
C ILE A 77 -3.70 -7.36 -9.76
N SER A 78 -4.86 -6.71 -9.63
CA SER A 78 -5.82 -6.56 -10.74
C SER A 78 -5.23 -5.78 -11.92
N ALA A 79 -4.44 -4.73 -11.67
CA ALA A 79 -3.78 -3.97 -12.72
C ALA A 79 -2.73 -4.81 -13.47
N LEU A 80 -1.87 -5.53 -12.74
CA LEU A 80 -0.86 -6.42 -13.31
C LEU A 80 -1.48 -7.58 -14.09
N GLU A 81 -2.59 -8.16 -13.59
CA GLU A 81 -3.34 -9.19 -14.31
C GLU A 81 -3.93 -8.67 -15.62
N HIS A 82 -4.45 -7.44 -15.61
CA HIS A 82 -4.97 -6.80 -16.82
C HIS A 82 -3.85 -6.55 -17.83
N GLU A 83 -2.71 -6.01 -17.40
CA GLU A 83 -1.55 -5.75 -18.25
C GLU A 83 -1.01 -7.05 -18.89
N LEU A 84 -0.89 -8.11 -18.10
CA LEU A 84 -0.50 -9.43 -18.59
C LEU A 84 -1.50 -9.99 -19.60
N ALA A 85 -2.80 -9.82 -19.36
CA ALA A 85 -3.85 -10.25 -20.28
C ALA A 85 -3.76 -9.49 -21.62
N CYS A 86 -3.51 -8.17 -21.59
CA CYS A 86 -3.29 -7.37 -22.78
C CYS A 86 -2.05 -7.83 -23.57
N LEU A 87 -0.91 -8.04 -22.89
CA LEU A 87 0.31 -8.54 -23.55
C LEU A 87 0.07 -9.90 -24.22
N ARG A 88 -0.57 -10.83 -23.51
CA ARG A 88 -0.92 -12.15 -24.07
C ARG A 88 -1.86 -12.05 -25.27
N ALA A 89 -2.85 -11.15 -25.23
CA ALA A 89 -3.77 -10.94 -26.34
C ALA A 89 -3.08 -10.38 -27.60
N THR A 90 -1.99 -9.63 -27.45
CA THR A 90 -1.18 -9.12 -28.57
C THR A 90 -0.22 -10.16 -29.16
N GLY A 91 -0.18 -11.38 -28.62
CA GLY A 91 0.73 -12.43 -29.05
C GLY A 91 2.18 -12.22 -28.61
N ALA A 92 2.39 -11.43 -27.54
CA ALA A 92 3.71 -11.23 -26.96
C ALA A 92 4.36 -12.58 -26.61
N ASP A 93 5.62 -12.78 -27.00
CA ASP A 93 6.38 -13.97 -26.64
C ASP A 93 6.48 -14.04 -25.10
N PRO A 94 6.02 -15.13 -24.45
CA PRO A 94 6.15 -15.32 -23.00
C PRO A 94 7.58 -15.22 -22.46
N ARG A 95 8.59 -15.34 -23.35
CA ARG A 95 10.01 -15.18 -23.01
C ARG A 95 10.48 -13.73 -22.97
N LEU A 96 9.62 -12.78 -23.32
CA LEU A 96 9.93 -11.35 -23.17
C LEU A 96 10.13 -11.03 -21.69
N SER A 97 11.18 -10.27 -21.39
CA SER A 97 11.52 -9.87 -20.02
C SER A 97 10.34 -9.18 -19.30
N ALA A 98 9.57 -8.36 -20.02
CA ALA A 98 8.39 -7.69 -19.50
C ALA A 98 7.32 -8.65 -18.97
N VAL A 99 7.10 -9.80 -19.63
CA VAL A 99 6.13 -10.81 -19.17
C VAL A 99 6.63 -11.46 -17.88
N GLY A 100 7.92 -11.82 -17.82
CA GLY A 100 8.54 -12.40 -16.62
C GLY A 100 8.58 -11.45 -15.42
N GLU A 101 8.76 -10.14 -15.65
CA GLU A 101 8.71 -9.11 -14.61
C GLU A 101 7.31 -9.00 -13.99
N ILE A 102 6.27 -8.96 -14.82
CA ILE A 102 4.87 -8.89 -14.34
C ILE A 102 4.49 -10.17 -13.59
N GLU A 103 4.86 -11.35 -14.07
CA GLU A 103 4.61 -12.62 -13.38
C GLU A 103 5.32 -12.70 -12.03
N THR A 104 6.56 -12.19 -11.95
CA THR A 104 7.31 -12.10 -10.68
C THR A 104 6.65 -11.13 -9.69
N ALA A 105 6.19 -9.97 -10.18
CA ALA A 105 5.47 -8.99 -9.37
C ALA A 105 4.15 -9.58 -8.83
N LEU A 106 3.37 -10.28 -9.67
CA LEU A 106 2.14 -10.97 -9.27
C LEU A 106 2.40 -12.06 -8.22
N ALA A 107 3.42 -12.89 -8.43
CA ALA A 107 3.79 -13.93 -7.47
C ALA A 107 4.18 -13.34 -6.11
N THR A 108 4.88 -12.19 -6.11
CA THR A 108 5.25 -11.48 -4.89
C THR A 108 4.01 -10.90 -4.18
N ALA A 109 3.12 -10.25 -4.93
CA ALA A 109 1.91 -9.66 -4.37
C ALA A 109 0.97 -10.72 -3.76
N ARG A 110 0.79 -11.87 -4.43
CA ARG A 110 -0.02 -12.98 -3.91
C ARG A 110 0.57 -13.60 -2.65
N LYS A 111 1.89 -13.80 -2.58
CA LYS A 111 2.57 -14.27 -1.37
C LYS A 111 2.40 -13.34 -0.17
N LEU A 112 2.25 -12.03 -0.40
CA LEU A 112 1.98 -11.08 0.67
C LEU A 112 0.55 -11.22 1.20
N MET A 113 -0.43 -11.52 0.34
CA MET A 113 -1.82 -11.75 0.71
C MET A 113 -2.06 -13.09 1.44
N GLU A 114 -1.25 -14.12 1.17
CA GLU A 114 -1.36 -15.43 1.83
C GLU A 114 -0.82 -15.46 3.27
N ARG A 115 -0.15 -14.39 3.74
CA ARG A 115 0.49 -14.32 5.06
C ARG A 115 -0.35 -13.58 6.11
N GLU A 116 -1.57 -13.17 5.79
CA GLU A 116 -2.57 -12.64 6.73
C GLU A 116 -3.56 -13.73 7.16
#